data_AF-A0A9N7MC81-F1
#
_entry.id   AF-A0A9N7MC81-F1
#
_cell.length_a   1.000
_cell.length_b   1.000
_cell.length_c   1.000
_cell.angle_alpha   90.00
_cell.angle_beta   90.00
_cell.angle_gamma   90.00
#
_symmetry.space_group_name_H-M   'P 1'
#
loop_
_entity.id
_entity.type
_entity.pdbx_description
1 polymer ?
#
loop_
_entity_poly.entity_id
_entity_poly.type
_entity_poly.pdbx_seq_one_letter_code
_entity_poly.pdbx_strand_id
1 'polypeptide(L)'
;MCSLLKLSVYECRGELDYLVIDMPPGTGDIQLTLCQVVPLSAAVIVTTPQKLAFIDVAKGVRMFSKLKVPCVAVVENMCHFDADGKRYYPFGRGSGSQVVKEFGIPHLFELPIRPTLSASGDSGVPEVVTDPQGDVARTFQDLGICVVHQCAKIRQQVSTAVTYDKLMKAIRVKVPESDQEFFLHPATVRRNDRSAESVDEWTGEQKLQYTDISEDIEPEEIRAMGNYAVSITWPDGFNQIAPYDQLQMMERLVDVPQLLHQ
;
A
#
# COMPACT_ATOMS: atom_id res chain seq x y z
N MET A 1 -9.58 -25.25 -8.13
CA MET A 1 -9.68 -24.55 -6.84
C MET A 1 -8.92 -23.24 -7.03
N CYS A 2 -9.64 -22.13 -7.21
CA CYS A 2 -9.09 -20.86 -7.69
C CYS A 2 -8.41 -20.13 -6.52
N SER A 3 -7.11 -20.34 -6.32
CA SER A 3 -6.36 -19.62 -5.30
C SER A 3 -5.92 -18.27 -5.85
N LEU A 4 -6.65 -17.21 -5.51
CA LEU A 4 -6.05 -15.88 -5.46
C LEU A 4 -4.86 -15.96 -4.49
N LEU A 5 -3.64 -16.11 -5.01
CA LEU A 5 -2.49 -15.65 -4.26
C LEU A 5 -2.55 -14.13 -4.30
N LYS A 6 -2.63 -13.51 -3.14
CA LYS A 6 -2.38 -12.07 -3.03
C LYS A 6 -1.01 -11.95 -2.44
N LEU A 7 -0.10 -11.40 -3.23
CA LEU A 7 1.20 -11.04 -2.70
C LEU A 7 1.04 -9.65 -2.09
N SER A 8 1.22 -9.54 -0.78
CA SER A 8 1.22 -8.22 -0.13
C SER A 8 2.64 -7.89 0.27
N VAL A 9 3.11 -6.72 -0.15
CA VAL A 9 4.47 -6.26 0.13
C VAL A 9 4.41 -5.27 1.27
N TYR A 10 5.12 -5.61 2.34
CA TYR A 10 5.38 -4.73 3.45
C TYR A 10 6.83 -4.27 3.41
N GLU A 11 7.06 -2.98 3.57
CA GLU A 11 8.41 -2.45 3.69
C GLU A 11 8.84 -2.44 5.16
N CYS A 12 9.85 -3.23 5.49
CA CYS A 12 10.32 -3.36 6.86
C CYS A 12 11.30 -2.22 7.21
N ARG A 13 11.22 -1.72 8.45
CA ARG A 13 12.17 -0.73 8.99
C ARG A 13 13.27 -1.46 9.75
N GLY A 14 14.22 -2.04 9.01
CA GLY A 14 15.34 -2.82 9.54
C GLY A 14 16.29 -3.29 8.43
N GLU A 15 17.01 -4.39 8.63
CA GLU A 15 17.88 -4.99 7.59
C GLU A 15 17.12 -5.61 6.40
N LEU A 16 15.79 -5.69 6.48
CA LEU A 16 14.93 -6.27 5.46
C LEU A 16 14.20 -5.16 4.69
N ASP A 17 14.36 -5.11 3.37
CA ASP A 17 13.68 -4.10 2.54
C ASP A 17 12.22 -4.46 2.25
N TYR A 18 11.94 -5.74 2.00
CA TYR A 18 10.62 -6.21 1.58
C TYR A 18 10.23 -7.49 2.30
N LEU A 19 9.05 -7.49 2.93
CA LEU A 19 8.36 -8.66 3.43
C LEU A 19 7.22 -8.99 2.48
N VAL A 20 7.30 -10.18 1.89
CA VAL A 20 6.30 -10.71 0.97
C VAL A 20 5.37 -11.63 1.74
N ILE A 21 4.09 -11.29 1.79
CA ILE A 21 3.06 -12.06 2.49
C ILE A 21 2.19 -12.79 1.46
N ASP A 22 2.16 -14.12 1.55
CA ASP A 22 1.23 -14.96 0.81
C ASP A 22 -0.10 -15.05 1.56
N MET A 23 -1.11 -14.38 1.03
CA MET A 23 -2.44 -14.34 1.65
C MET A 23 -3.24 -15.60 1.32
N PRO A 24 -4.02 -16.15 2.27
CA PRO A 24 -4.91 -17.26 1.98
C PRO A 24 -5.92 -16.85 0.89
N PRO A 25 -6.35 -17.81 0.05
CA PRO A 25 -7.24 -17.50 -1.05
C PRO A 25 -8.61 -17.04 -0.55
N GLY A 26 -9.21 -16.10 -1.29
CA GLY A 26 -10.54 -15.55 -1.01
C GLY A 26 -10.54 -14.10 -0.48
N THR A 27 -11.70 -13.70 0.04
CA THR A 27 -11.98 -12.34 0.54
C THR A 27 -12.80 -12.38 1.83
N GLY A 28 -12.58 -13.40 2.65
CA GLY A 28 -13.26 -13.56 3.93
C GLY A 28 -12.64 -12.71 5.02
N ASP A 29 -13.12 -12.91 6.24
CA ASP A 29 -12.73 -12.10 7.40
C ASP A 29 -11.25 -12.30 7.78
N ILE A 30 -10.69 -13.50 7.57
CA ILE A 30 -9.27 -13.79 7.85
C ILE A 30 -8.34 -12.85 7.09
N GLN A 31 -8.62 -12.59 5.81
CA GLN A 31 -7.81 -11.67 5.01
C GLN A 31 -7.93 -10.22 5.50
N LEU A 32 -9.13 -9.80 5.90
CA LEU A 32 -9.36 -8.46 6.44
C LEU A 32 -8.61 -8.27 7.76
N THR A 33 -8.70 -9.24 8.66
CA THR A 33 -7.99 -9.21 9.94
C THR A 33 -6.48 -9.12 9.73
N LEU A 34 -5.91 -9.92 8.81
CA LEU A 34 -4.46 -9.87 8.57
C LEU A 34 -4.02 -8.51 8.00
N CYS A 35 -4.80 -7.93 7.07
CA CYS A 35 -4.53 -6.60 6.54
C CYS A 35 -4.72 -5.46 7.55
N GLN A 36 -5.50 -5.68 8.62
CA GLN A 36 -5.65 -4.71 9.71
C GLN A 36 -4.48 -4.79 10.69
N VAL A 37 -3.90 -5.97 10.88
CA VAL A 37 -2.77 -6.19 11.78
C VAL A 37 -1.44 -5.76 11.14
N VAL A 38 -1.29 -5.98 9.83
CA VAL A 38 -0.06 -5.65 9.10
C VAL A 38 -0.30 -4.50 8.11
N PRO A 39 0.43 -3.37 8.23
CA PRO A 39 0.22 -2.21 7.36
C PRO A 39 0.80 -2.42 5.96
N LEU A 40 0.03 -3.08 5.07
CA LEU A 40 0.46 -3.42 3.72
C LEU A 40 0.73 -2.18 2.85
N SER A 41 1.86 -2.16 2.14
CA SER A 41 2.25 -1.04 1.26
C SER A 41 1.67 -1.15 -0.15
N ALA A 42 1.61 -2.37 -0.68
CA ALA A 42 1.07 -2.65 -2.01
C ALA A 42 0.57 -4.10 -2.10
N ALA A 43 -0.34 -4.36 -3.04
CA ALA A 43 -0.86 -5.68 -3.34
C ALA A 43 -0.63 -6.07 -4.81
N VAL A 44 -0.28 -7.33 -5.05
CA VAL A 44 -0.24 -7.98 -6.37
C VAL A 44 -1.34 -9.02 -6.41
N ILE A 45 -2.18 -8.96 -7.45
CA ILE A 45 -3.30 -9.88 -7.64
C ILE A 45 -2.87 -11.02 -8.55
N VAL A 46 -2.91 -12.26 -8.07
CA VAL A 46 -2.71 -13.44 -8.92
C VAL A 46 -4.06 -14.02 -9.33
N THR A 47 -4.23 -14.30 -10.63
CA THR A 47 -5.46 -14.85 -11.22
C THR A 47 -5.15 -15.94 -12.25
N THR A 48 -6.20 -16.53 -12.83
CA THR A 48 -6.12 -17.45 -13.97
C THR A 48 -7.04 -16.96 -15.10
N PRO A 49 -6.87 -17.40 -16.36
CA PRO A 49 -7.67 -16.94 -17.51
C PRO A 49 -9.18 -17.20 -17.39
N GLN A 50 -9.58 -18.09 -16.49
CA GLN A 50 -10.95 -18.58 -16.37
C GLN A 50 -11.89 -17.45 -15.96
N LYS A 51 -13.04 -17.34 -16.63
CA LYS A 51 -14.04 -16.30 -16.34
C LYS A 51 -14.50 -16.27 -14.88
N LEU A 52 -14.52 -17.41 -14.20
CA LEU A 52 -14.90 -17.47 -12.78
C LEU A 52 -13.87 -16.76 -11.88
N ALA A 53 -12.59 -16.81 -12.23
CA ALA A 53 -11.51 -16.14 -11.49
C ALA A 53 -11.68 -14.61 -11.48
N PHE A 54 -12.28 -14.05 -12.54
CA PHE A 54 -12.56 -12.62 -12.64
C PHE A 54 -13.41 -12.10 -11.46
N ILE A 55 -14.42 -12.86 -11.05
CA ILE A 55 -15.32 -12.47 -9.95
C ILE A 55 -14.55 -12.39 -8.63
N ASP A 56 -13.66 -13.35 -8.38
CA ASP A 56 -12.87 -13.41 -7.15
C ASP A 56 -11.80 -12.30 -7.14
N VAL A 57 -11.21 -12.00 -8.30
CA VAL A 57 -10.30 -10.86 -8.47
C VAL A 57 -11.00 -9.54 -8.18
N ALA A 58 -12.19 -9.32 -8.75
CA ALA A 58 -12.96 -8.10 -8.52
C ALA A 58 -13.26 -7.87 -7.03
N LYS A 59 -13.62 -8.94 -6.30
CA LYS A 59 -13.81 -8.86 -4.84
C LYS A 59 -12.48 -8.55 -4.13
N GLY A 60 -11.38 -9.18 -4.54
CA GLY A 60 -10.05 -8.97 -3.98
C GLY A 60 -9.57 -7.53 -4.12
N VAL A 61 -9.72 -6.94 -5.30
CA VAL A 61 -9.37 -5.54 -5.56
C VAL A 61 -10.23 -4.59 -4.71
N ARG A 62 -11.54 -4.83 -4.62
CA ARG A 62 -12.43 -4.01 -3.77
C ARG A 62 -12.08 -4.11 -2.29
N MET A 63 -11.65 -5.28 -1.82
CA MET A 63 -11.18 -5.48 -0.44
C MET A 63 -9.95 -4.61 -0.14
N PHE A 64 -8.96 -4.63 -1.02
CA PHE A 64 -7.76 -3.80 -0.86
C PHE A 64 -8.06 -2.30 -0.98
N SER A 65 -8.95 -1.91 -1.91
CA SER A 65 -9.42 -0.53 -2.02
C SER A 65 -10.08 -0.02 -0.73
N LYS A 66 -10.90 -0.83 -0.06
CA LYS A 66 -11.47 -0.47 1.27
C LYS A 66 -10.41 -0.28 2.35
N LEU A 67 -9.33 -1.04 2.27
CA LEU A 67 -8.17 -0.96 3.17
C LEU A 67 -7.15 0.09 2.69
N LYS A 68 -7.46 0.85 1.64
CA LYS A 68 -6.61 1.84 0.98
C LYS A 68 -5.31 1.27 0.39
N VAL A 69 -5.15 -0.06 0.35
CA VAL A 69 -3.95 -0.72 -0.20
C VAL A 69 -3.99 -0.68 -1.73
N PRO A 70 -3.00 -0.07 -2.39
CA PRO A 70 -2.97 0.00 -3.85
C PRO A 70 -2.63 -1.36 -4.47
N CYS A 71 -3.45 -1.78 -5.44
CA CYS A 71 -3.14 -2.94 -6.28
C CYS A 71 -2.22 -2.50 -7.43
N VAL A 72 -0.96 -2.95 -7.42
CA VAL A 72 0.08 -2.43 -8.32
C VAL A 72 0.28 -3.29 -9.57
N ALA A 73 -0.07 -4.56 -9.52
CA ALA A 73 0.07 -5.48 -10.67
C ALA A 73 -0.95 -6.61 -10.60
N VAL A 74 -1.29 -7.14 -11.77
CA VAL A 74 -2.02 -8.40 -11.95
C VAL A 74 -1.08 -9.43 -12.57
N VAL A 75 -1.05 -10.64 -12.03
CA VAL A 75 -0.35 -11.79 -12.58
C VAL A 75 -1.39 -12.80 -13.04
N GLU A 76 -1.53 -12.99 -14.35
CA GLU A 76 -2.37 -14.05 -14.92
C GLU A 76 -1.53 -15.33 -15.07
N ASN A 77 -1.69 -16.24 -14.11
CA ASN A 77 -1.01 -17.53 -14.10
C ASN A 77 -1.73 -18.54 -15.01
N MET A 78 -0.98 -19.53 -15.50
CA MET A 78 -1.48 -20.61 -16.35
C MET A 78 -2.14 -20.11 -17.65
N CYS A 79 -1.63 -19.03 -18.26
CA CYS A 79 -2.32 -18.36 -19.36
C CYS A 79 -2.18 -19.07 -20.71
N HIS A 80 -1.05 -19.71 -20.97
CA HIS A 80 -0.80 -20.46 -22.19
C HIS A 80 0.24 -21.56 -21.98
N PHE A 81 0.39 -22.44 -22.95
CA PHE A 81 1.58 -23.29 -23.09
C PHE A 81 1.99 -23.36 -24.56
N ASP A 82 3.27 -23.58 -24.78
CA ASP A 82 3.83 -23.73 -26.12
C ASP A 82 4.16 -25.21 -26.38
N ALA A 83 3.65 -25.77 -27.48
CA ALA A 83 3.90 -27.14 -27.93
C ALA A 83 3.93 -27.18 -29.47
N ASP A 84 4.81 -28.01 -30.05
CA ASP A 84 4.92 -28.18 -31.51
C ASP A 84 5.05 -26.85 -32.30
N GLY A 85 5.76 -25.87 -31.73
CA GLY A 85 5.94 -24.54 -32.32
C GLY A 85 4.67 -23.67 -32.34
N LYS A 86 3.63 -24.04 -31.59
CA LYS A 86 2.37 -23.32 -31.48
C LYS A 86 2.03 -23.01 -30.03
N ARG A 87 1.37 -21.87 -29.83
CA ARG A 87 0.84 -21.43 -28.54
C ARG A 87 -0.61 -21.86 -28.37
N TYR A 88 -0.89 -22.50 -27.25
CA TYR A 88 -2.22 -22.98 -26.87
C TYR A 88 -2.73 -22.25 -25.63
N TYR A 89 -4.03 -21.96 -25.64
CA TYR A 89 -4.73 -21.29 -24.54
C TYR A 89 -5.78 -22.25 -23.96
N PRO A 90 -5.39 -23.18 -23.08
CA PRO A 90 -6.29 -24.24 -22.61
C PRO A 90 -7.52 -23.70 -21.88
N PHE A 91 -7.40 -22.50 -21.31
CA PHE A 91 -8.48 -21.82 -20.58
C PHE A 91 -9.07 -20.62 -21.35
N GLY A 92 -8.73 -20.48 -22.63
CA GLY A 92 -9.06 -19.32 -23.46
C GLY A 92 -8.09 -18.16 -23.29
N ARG A 93 -8.24 -17.13 -24.12
CA ARG A 93 -7.51 -15.85 -23.94
C ARG A 93 -8.15 -15.14 -22.74
N GLY A 94 -7.40 -15.00 -21.66
CA GLY A 94 -7.95 -14.71 -20.34
C GLY A 94 -8.47 -13.30 -20.10
N SER A 95 -8.79 -13.03 -18.84
CA SER A 95 -9.48 -11.81 -18.40
C SER A 95 -8.56 -10.79 -17.73
N GLY A 96 -7.25 -11.02 -17.64
CA GLY A 96 -6.30 -10.13 -16.98
C GLY A 96 -6.27 -8.73 -17.58
N SER A 97 -6.31 -8.63 -18.91
CA SER A 97 -6.44 -7.33 -19.60
C SER A 97 -7.75 -6.61 -19.26
N GLN A 98 -8.84 -7.36 -19.04
CA GLN A 98 -10.12 -6.79 -18.60
C GLN A 98 -10.02 -6.29 -17.16
N VAL A 99 -9.39 -7.05 -16.25
CA VAL A 99 -9.17 -6.65 -14.85
C VAL A 99 -8.38 -5.35 -14.79
N VAL A 100 -7.26 -5.27 -15.50
CA VAL A 100 -6.39 -4.08 -15.57
C VAL A 100 -7.19 -2.87 -16.02
N LYS A 101 -7.99 -3.01 -17.08
CA LYS A 101 -8.82 -1.92 -17.62
C LYS A 101 -9.94 -1.51 -16.67
N GLU A 102 -10.64 -2.47 -16.06
CA GLU A 102 -11.80 -2.20 -15.21
C GLU A 102 -11.41 -1.59 -13.86
N PHE A 103 -10.28 -2.00 -13.30
CA PHE A 103 -9.81 -1.54 -11.99
C PHE A 103 -8.66 -0.53 -12.04
N GLY A 104 -8.21 -0.13 -13.23
CA GLY A 104 -7.13 0.83 -13.40
C GLY A 104 -5.77 0.35 -12.87
N ILE A 105 -5.55 -0.97 -12.81
CA ILE A 105 -4.27 -1.52 -12.34
C ILE A 105 -3.23 -1.37 -13.45
N PRO A 106 -2.04 -0.84 -13.19
CA PRO A 106 -1.15 -0.37 -14.26
C PRO A 106 -0.40 -1.48 -15.01
N HIS A 107 -0.24 -2.68 -14.42
CA HIS A 107 0.65 -3.71 -14.96
C HIS A 107 -0.02 -5.09 -15.03
N LEU A 108 0.23 -5.80 -16.12
CA LEU A 108 -0.17 -7.19 -16.34
C LEU A 108 1.06 -8.05 -16.63
N PHE A 109 1.20 -9.14 -15.90
CA PHE A 109 2.21 -10.17 -16.15
C PHE A 109 1.51 -11.49 -16.44
N GLU A 110 2.06 -12.25 -17.37
CA GLU A 110 1.48 -13.49 -17.86
C GLU A 110 2.46 -14.64 -17.61
N LEU A 111 2.05 -15.66 -16.86
CA LEU A 111 2.88 -16.84 -16.59
C LEU A 111 2.35 -18.07 -17.34
N PRO A 112 3.21 -18.78 -18.09
CA PRO A 112 2.82 -19.95 -18.84
C PRO A 112 2.65 -21.18 -17.94
N ILE A 113 1.94 -22.18 -18.46
CA ILE A 113 1.95 -23.54 -17.94
C ILE A 113 3.22 -24.21 -18.46
N ARG A 114 4.19 -24.43 -17.57
CA ARG A 114 5.43 -25.17 -17.88
C ARG A 114 5.63 -26.32 -16.89
N PRO A 115 6.05 -27.50 -17.35
CA PRO A 115 6.41 -28.60 -16.46
C PRO A 115 7.53 -28.21 -15.47
N THR A 116 8.49 -27.41 -15.92
CA THR A 116 9.60 -26.91 -15.08
C THR A 116 9.10 -26.05 -13.93
N LEU A 117 8.12 -25.18 -14.17
CA LEU A 117 7.52 -24.33 -13.13
C LEU A 117 6.79 -25.16 -12.07
N SER A 118 6.03 -26.18 -12.50
CA SER A 118 5.36 -27.10 -11.59
C SER A 118 6.36 -27.91 -10.76
N ALA A 119 7.37 -28.49 -11.40
CA ALA A 119 8.40 -29.29 -10.72
C ALA A 119 9.25 -28.47 -9.75
N SER A 120 9.44 -27.18 -10.02
CA SER A 120 10.10 -26.24 -9.12
C SER A 120 9.34 -26.07 -7.80
N GLY A 121 8.00 -26.04 -7.87
CA GLY A 121 7.14 -26.03 -6.69
C GLY A 121 7.26 -27.31 -5.86
N ASP A 122 7.23 -28.48 -6.51
CA ASP A 122 7.30 -29.78 -5.84
C ASP A 122 8.69 -30.05 -5.22
N SER A 123 9.76 -29.57 -5.87
CA SER A 123 11.13 -29.73 -5.39
C SER A 123 11.54 -28.71 -4.32
N GLY A 124 10.77 -27.64 -4.13
CA GLY A 124 11.12 -26.53 -3.24
C GLY A 124 12.24 -25.62 -3.76
N VAL A 125 12.67 -25.78 -5.02
CA VAL A 125 13.68 -24.93 -5.65
C VAL A 125 13.01 -24.07 -6.72
N PRO A 126 12.87 -22.74 -6.53
CA PRO A 126 12.18 -21.88 -7.48
C PRO A 126 12.82 -21.88 -8.87
N GLU A 127 12.00 -21.74 -9.92
CA GLU A 127 12.50 -21.75 -11.32
C GLU A 127 13.48 -20.61 -11.61
N VAL A 128 13.33 -19.46 -10.92
CA VAL A 128 14.28 -18.34 -10.99
C VAL A 128 15.70 -18.71 -10.54
N VAL A 129 15.86 -19.76 -9.73
CA VAL A 129 17.15 -20.28 -9.28
C VAL A 129 17.67 -21.35 -10.24
N THR A 130 16.79 -22.23 -10.73
CA THR A 130 17.19 -23.36 -11.59
C THR A 130 17.47 -22.93 -13.04
N ASP A 131 16.73 -21.96 -13.57
CA ASP A 131 16.93 -21.38 -14.90
C ASP A 131 16.85 -19.84 -14.86
N PRO A 132 17.89 -19.15 -14.35
CA PRO A 132 17.87 -17.70 -14.17
C PRO A 132 17.76 -16.89 -15.46
N GLN A 133 18.05 -17.50 -16.62
CA GLN A 133 18.03 -16.85 -17.93
C GLN A 133 16.78 -17.18 -18.75
N GLY A 134 15.93 -18.09 -18.25
CA GLY A 134 14.69 -18.51 -18.89
C GLY A 134 13.63 -17.41 -18.90
N ASP A 135 12.67 -17.53 -19.82
CA ASP A 135 11.61 -16.53 -20.00
C ASP A 135 10.72 -16.38 -18.75
N VAL A 136 10.50 -17.46 -18.01
CA VAL A 136 9.76 -17.41 -16.73
C VAL A 136 10.55 -16.61 -15.69
N ALA A 137 11.86 -16.84 -15.59
CA ALA A 137 12.70 -16.12 -14.63
C ALA A 137 12.76 -14.61 -14.95
N ARG A 138 12.85 -14.25 -16.23
CA ARG A 138 12.74 -12.85 -16.68
C ARG A 138 11.39 -12.23 -16.29
N THR A 139 10.29 -12.95 -16.52
CA THR A 139 8.94 -12.47 -16.14
C THR A 139 8.84 -12.20 -14.63
N PHE A 140 9.39 -13.07 -13.79
CA PHE A 140 9.45 -12.85 -12.34
C PHE A 140 10.35 -11.67 -11.95
N GLN A 141 11.49 -11.49 -12.62
CA GLN A 141 12.38 -10.34 -12.39
C GLN A 141 11.69 -9.03 -12.76
N ASP A 142 11.03 -8.96 -13.91
CA ASP A 142 10.28 -7.79 -14.36
C ASP A 142 9.13 -7.45 -13.40
N LEU A 143 8.42 -8.48 -12.90
CA LEU A 143 7.41 -8.32 -11.86
C LEU A 143 8.03 -7.75 -10.57
N GLY A 144 9.18 -8.28 -10.13
CA GLY A 144 9.89 -7.79 -8.95
C GLY A 144 10.30 -6.31 -9.09
N ILE A 145 10.93 -5.95 -10.21
CA ILE A 145 11.32 -4.57 -10.54
C ILE A 145 10.09 -3.65 -10.53
N CYS A 146 9.01 -4.08 -11.17
CA CYS A 146 7.76 -3.34 -11.20
C CYS A 146 7.24 -3.07 -9.79
N VAL A 147 7.13 -4.10 -8.95
CA VAL A 147 6.63 -3.98 -7.58
C VAL A 147 7.51 -3.04 -6.75
N VAL A 148 8.82 -3.19 -6.81
CA VAL A 148 9.80 -2.31 -6.14
C VAL A 148 9.60 -0.84 -6.55
N HIS A 149 9.52 -0.58 -7.85
CA HIS A 149 9.29 0.77 -8.38
C HIS A 149 7.95 1.35 -7.93
N GLN A 150 6.88 0.56 -7.91
CA GLN A 150 5.57 1.05 -7.46
C GLN A 150 5.57 1.34 -5.95
N CYS A 151 6.15 0.47 -5.13
CA CYS A 151 6.32 0.73 -3.69
C CYS A 151 7.12 2.02 -3.43
N ALA A 152 8.20 2.25 -4.19
CA ALA A 152 8.99 3.48 -4.09
C ALA A 152 8.17 4.73 -4.44
N LYS A 153 7.37 4.69 -5.52
CA LYS A 153 6.48 5.79 -5.91
C LYS A 153 5.42 6.09 -4.85
N ILE A 154 4.77 5.06 -4.32
CA ILE A 154 3.76 5.19 -3.27
C ILE A 154 4.38 5.86 -2.04
N ARG A 155 5.53 5.37 -1.58
CA ARG A 155 6.26 5.98 -0.45
C ARG A 155 6.62 7.45 -0.69
N GLN A 156 7.12 7.79 -1.87
CA GLN A 156 7.50 9.17 -2.18
C GLN A 156 6.28 10.10 -2.14
N GLN A 157 5.16 9.70 -2.75
CA GLN A 157 3.92 10.47 -2.72
C GLN A 157 3.43 10.70 -1.29
N VAL A 158 3.39 9.64 -0.49
CA VAL A 158 2.96 9.68 0.91
C VAL A 158 3.90 10.56 1.76
N SER A 159 5.22 10.46 1.57
CA SER A 159 6.20 11.31 2.28
C SER A 159 6.04 12.78 1.95
N THR A 160 5.59 13.12 0.75
CA THR A 160 5.35 14.52 0.35
C THR A 160 3.96 15.03 0.74
N ALA A 161 3.06 14.14 1.19
CA ALA A 161 1.68 14.50 1.48
C ALA A 161 1.54 15.35 2.75
N VAL A 162 2.40 15.19 3.75
CA VAL A 162 2.36 16.00 4.98
C VAL A 162 3.75 16.51 5.30
N THR A 163 3.87 17.83 5.37
CA THR A 163 5.15 18.51 5.61
C THR A 163 4.95 19.70 6.53
N TYR A 164 5.93 20.00 7.38
CA TYR A 164 5.92 21.22 8.18
C TYR A 164 6.55 22.38 7.42
N ASP A 165 5.81 23.49 7.28
CA ASP A 165 6.29 24.75 6.72
C ASP A 165 6.73 25.68 7.86
N LYS A 166 8.05 25.91 7.96
CA LYS A 166 8.66 26.75 9.00
C LYS A 166 8.34 28.24 8.85
N LEU A 167 8.07 28.71 7.63
CA LEU A 167 7.77 30.12 7.39
C LEU A 167 6.33 30.43 7.80
N MET A 168 5.40 29.53 7.43
CA MET A 168 3.99 29.65 7.79
C MET A 168 3.70 29.16 9.22
N LYS A 169 4.67 28.51 9.87
CA LYS A 169 4.49 27.75 11.12
C LYS A 169 3.29 26.81 11.09
N ALA A 170 3.10 26.12 9.96
CA ALA A 170 1.91 25.31 9.71
C ALA A 170 2.25 23.93 9.16
N ILE A 171 1.43 22.93 9.49
CA ILE A 171 1.50 21.61 8.88
C ILE A 171 0.71 21.67 7.57
N ARG A 172 1.43 21.58 6.45
CA ARG A 172 0.85 21.47 5.10
C ARG A 172 0.43 20.03 4.86
N VAL A 173 -0.83 19.83 4.51
CA VAL A 173 -1.40 18.54 4.13
C VAL A 173 -1.90 18.63 2.70
N LYS A 174 -1.27 17.86 1.81
CA LYS A 174 -1.73 17.61 0.44
C LYS A 174 -2.55 16.33 0.42
N VAL A 175 -3.80 16.42 -0.04
CA VAL A 175 -4.69 15.26 -0.13
C VAL A 175 -4.19 14.35 -1.27
N PRO A 176 -3.94 13.04 -1.03
CA PRO A 176 -3.63 12.11 -2.10
C PRO A 176 -4.73 12.13 -3.17
N GLU A 177 -4.34 12.09 -4.45
CA GLU A 177 -5.25 12.07 -5.61
C GLU A 177 -6.06 13.37 -5.85
N SER A 178 -5.79 14.44 -5.10
CA SER A 178 -6.39 15.77 -5.30
C SER A 178 -5.30 16.85 -5.34
N ASP A 179 -5.50 17.91 -6.12
CA ASP A 179 -4.65 19.11 -6.08
C ASP A 179 -5.00 20.03 -4.90
N GLN A 180 -5.90 19.60 -4.03
CA GLN A 180 -6.22 20.33 -2.81
C GLN A 180 -5.12 20.16 -1.76
N GLU A 181 -4.58 21.29 -1.33
CA GLU A 181 -3.75 21.41 -0.14
C GLU A 181 -4.45 22.29 0.90
N PHE A 182 -4.20 21.99 2.17
CA PHE A 182 -4.64 22.80 3.28
C PHE A 182 -3.60 22.82 4.39
N PHE A 183 -3.73 23.79 5.28
CA PHE A 183 -2.80 24.01 6.37
C PHE A 183 -3.50 23.78 7.70
N LEU A 184 -2.80 23.12 8.62
CA LEU A 184 -3.25 22.89 9.99
C LEU A 184 -2.29 23.58 10.95
N HIS A 185 -2.84 24.20 11.99
CA HIS A 185 -2.03 24.72 13.08
C HIS A 185 -1.41 23.55 13.86
N PRO A 186 -0.10 23.55 14.16
CA PRO A 186 0.55 22.44 14.89
C PRO A 186 -0.12 22.13 16.23
N ALA A 187 -0.48 23.16 17.00
CA ALA A 187 -1.18 22.97 18.27
C ALA A 187 -2.55 22.29 18.09
N THR A 188 -3.28 22.57 17.00
CA THR A 188 -4.55 21.91 16.69
C THR A 188 -4.35 20.42 16.39
N VAL A 189 -3.29 20.06 15.65
CA VAL A 189 -2.95 18.66 15.38
C VAL A 189 -2.57 17.95 16.67
N ARG A 190 -1.71 18.57 17.49
CA ARG A 190 -1.25 18.01 18.78
C ARG A 190 -2.40 17.79 19.76
N ARG A 191 -3.32 18.75 19.88
CA ARG A 191 -4.52 18.66 20.75
C ARG A 191 -5.47 17.54 20.34
N ASN A 192 -5.46 17.16 19.07
CA ASN A 192 -6.27 16.07 18.54
C ASN A 192 -5.55 14.72 18.59
N ASP A 193 -4.46 14.60 19.36
CA ASP A 193 -3.80 13.32 19.58
C ASP A 193 -4.73 12.32 20.29
N ARG A 194 -4.92 11.16 19.66
CA ARG A 194 -5.71 10.03 20.15
C ARG A 194 -4.85 8.77 20.29
N SER A 195 -3.54 8.90 20.24
CA SER A 195 -2.60 7.78 20.40
C SER A 195 -2.68 7.17 21.80
N ALA A 196 -2.31 5.90 21.91
CA ALA A 196 -2.38 5.14 23.17
C ALA A 196 -1.51 5.74 24.29
N GLU A 197 -0.43 6.44 23.95
CA GLU A 197 0.44 7.12 24.94
C GLU A 197 -0.25 8.31 25.62
N SER A 198 -1.27 8.87 24.98
CA SER A 198 -1.98 10.07 25.40
C SER A 198 -3.28 9.78 26.17
N VAL A 199 -3.58 8.50 26.44
CA VAL A 199 -4.76 8.05 27.20
C VAL A 199 -4.31 7.15 28.36
N ASP A 200 -4.91 7.32 29.53
CA ASP A 200 -4.69 6.42 30.66
C ASP A 200 -5.42 5.09 30.44
N GLU A 201 -4.68 3.99 30.46
CA GLU A 201 -5.18 2.63 30.16
C GLU A 201 -6.22 2.13 31.17
N TRP A 202 -6.29 2.72 32.37
CA TRP A 202 -7.17 2.29 33.45
C TRP A 202 -8.38 3.20 33.64
N THR A 203 -8.28 4.48 33.27
CA THR A 203 -9.38 5.46 33.41
C THR A 203 -10.01 5.90 32.10
N GLY A 204 -9.31 5.72 30.96
CA GLY A 204 -9.74 6.21 29.65
C GLY A 204 -9.69 7.73 29.51
N GLU A 205 -9.17 8.45 30.51
CA GLU A 205 -9.00 9.90 30.45
C GLU A 205 -7.77 10.28 29.62
N GLN A 206 -7.90 11.37 28.86
CA GLN A 206 -6.76 11.93 28.14
C GLN A 206 -5.72 12.45 29.15
N LYS A 207 -4.48 11.97 29.05
CA LYS A 207 -3.35 12.46 29.86
C LYS A 207 -2.95 13.88 29.49
N LEU A 208 -3.34 14.35 28.31
CA LEU A 208 -3.09 15.71 27.81
C LEU A 208 -4.22 16.64 28.24
N GLN A 209 -3.91 17.61 29.10
CA GLN A 209 -4.82 18.74 29.31
C GLN A 209 -4.61 19.79 28.23
N TYR A 210 -5.71 20.34 27.72
CA TYR A 210 -5.74 21.32 26.63
C TYR A 210 -4.82 22.54 26.86
N THR A 211 -4.62 22.92 28.12
CA THR A 211 -3.82 24.06 28.57
C THR A 211 -2.31 23.84 28.55
N ASP A 212 -1.84 22.59 28.38
CA ASP A 212 -0.42 22.25 28.49
C ASP A 212 0.32 22.32 27.14
N ILE A 213 -0.42 22.48 26.04
CA ILE A 213 0.15 22.53 24.68
C ILE A 213 0.36 23.98 24.27
N SER A 214 1.64 24.36 24.13
CA SER A 214 2.06 25.67 23.61
C SER A 214 1.46 25.94 22.23
N GLU A 215 0.97 27.16 21.99
CA GLU A 215 0.53 27.60 20.66
C GLU A 215 1.71 27.66 19.67
N ASP A 216 2.93 27.85 20.16
CA ASP A 216 4.15 27.88 19.35
C ASP A 216 4.80 26.49 19.20
N ILE A 217 4.09 25.40 19.50
CA ILE A 217 4.66 24.05 19.35
C ILE A 217 4.98 23.76 17.89
N GLU A 218 6.18 23.24 17.62
CA GLU A 218 6.63 22.87 16.28
C GLU A 218 6.98 21.37 16.28
N PRO A 219 6.60 20.60 15.25
CA PRO A 219 6.99 19.20 15.15
C PRO A 219 8.49 19.10 14.90
N GLU A 220 9.18 18.23 15.64
CA GLU A 220 10.60 17.93 15.42
C GLU A 220 10.78 17.12 14.13
N GLU A 221 9.87 16.17 13.90
CA GLU A 221 9.89 15.30 12.75
C GLU A 221 8.49 14.86 12.33
N ILE A 222 8.26 14.76 11.02
CA ILE A 222 7.04 14.17 10.44
C ILE A 222 7.47 13.03 9.52
N ARG A 223 7.00 11.81 9.81
CA ARG A 223 7.28 10.62 9.01
C ARG A 223 6.00 9.96 8.54
N ALA A 224 5.92 9.67 7.25
CA ALA A 224 4.88 8.82 6.69
C ALA A 224 4.86 7.42 7.34
N MET A 225 3.66 6.91 7.62
CA MET A 225 3.41 5.56 8.14
C MET A 225 2.50 4.79 7.19
N GLY A 226 3.03 4.44 6.02
CA GLY A 226 2.25 3.86 4.94
C GLY A 226 1.22 4.86 4.40
N ASN A 227 0.18 4.36 3.75
CA ASN A 227 -0.86 5.14 3.06
C ASN A 227 -2.01 5.63 3.98
N TYR A 228 -1.97 5.34 5.28
CA TYR A 228 -3.11 5.57 6.18
C TYR A 228 -2.85 6.61 7.27
N ALA A 229 -1.59 6.84 7.67
CA ALA A 229 -1.26 7.78 8.73
C ALA A 229 0.15 8.39 8.59
N VAL A 230 0.41 9.42 9.39
CA VAL A 230 1.75 9.96 9.65
C VAL A 230 2.08 9.85 11.15
N SER A 231 3.35 9.63 11.46
CA SER A 231 3.91 9.77 12.79
C SER A 231 4.54 11.16 12.91
N ILE A 232 4.24 11.87 13.99
CA ILE A 232 4.73 13.21 14.28
C ILE A 232 5.43 13.16 15.64
N THR A 233 6.72 13.49 15.65
CA THR A 233 7.52 13.62 16.88
C THR A 233 7.45 15.05 17.36
N TRP A 234 7.06 15.22 18.62
CA TRP A 234 6.86 16.51 19.26
C TRP A 234 7.92 16.77 20.34
N PRO A 235 8.26 18.05 20.59
CA PRO A 235 9.29 18.44 21.56
C PRO A 235 8.90 18.16 23.02
N ASP A 236 7.62 17.86 23.28
CA ASP A 236 7.13 17.41 24.59
C ASP A 236 7.42 15.91 24.86
N GLY A 237 8.11 15.24 23.94
CA GLY A 237 8.54 13.84 24.06
C GLY A 237 7.52 12.81 23.56
N PHE A 238 6.37 13.25 23.05
CA PHE A 238 5.35 12.35 22.53
C PHE A 238 5.52 12.04 21.04
N ASN A 239 5.16 10.82 20.64
CA ASN A 239 5.09 10.41 19.24
C ASN A 239 3.63 10.16 18.82
N GLN A 240 3.04 11.16 18.16
CA GLN A 240 1.64 11.10 17.73
C GLN A 240 1.49 10.37 16.40
N ILE A 241 0.57 9.39 16.35
CA ILE A 241 0.12 8.79 15.09
C ILE A 241 -1.17 9.49 14.66
N ALA A 242 -1.12 10.21 13.53
CA ALA A 242 -2.25 10.95 12.97
C ALA A 242 -2.71 10.31 11.64
N PRO A 243 -3.87 9.63 11.60
CA PRO A 243 -4.47 9.15 10.37
C PRO A 243 -4.79 10.27 9.38
N TYR A 244 -4.62 10.03 8.07
CA TYR A 244 -4.89 11.03 7.04
C TYR A 244 -6.35 11.51 7.05
N ASP A 245 -7.31 10.62 7.30
CA ASP A 245 -8.73 10.98 7.39
C ASP A 245 -9.00 11.90 8.58
N GLN A 246 -8.28 11.71 9.69
CA GLN A 246 -8.42 12.57 10.85
C GLN A 246 -7.89 13.96 10.54
N LEU A 247 -6.72 14.08 9.91
CA LEU A 247 -6.14 15.36 9.49
C LEU A 247 -7.08 16.14 8.55
N GLN A 248 -7.82 15.45 7.67
CA GLN A 248 -8.79 16.08 6.77
C GLN A 248 -10.03 16.64 7.47
N MET A 249 -10.38 16.11 8.64
CA MET A 249 -11.53 16.55 9.44
C MET A 249 -11.20 17.68 10.42
N MET A 250 -9.91 18.03 10.58
CA MET A 250 -9.48 19.07 11.51
C MET A 250 -9.80 20.47 10.98
N GLU A 251 -9.92 21.41 11.92
CA GLU A 251 -10.10 22.83 11.61
C GLU A 251 -8.87 23.37 10.87
N ARG A 252 -9.12 23.98 9.70
CA ARG A 252 -8.09 24.47 8.79
C ARG A 252 -7.64 25.86 9.21
N LEU A 253 -6.36 26.16 9.00
CA LEU A 253 -5.86 27.53 9.11
C LEU A 253 -6.47 28.34 7.95
N VAL A 254 -7.34 29.29 8.28
CA VAL A 254 -8.11 30.08 7.29
C VAL A 254 -7.30 31.28 6.76
N ASP A 255 -6.32 31.74 7.53
CA ASP A 255 -5.51 32.95 7.27
C ASP A 255 -4.04 32.61 6.98
N VAL A 256 -3.78 31.78 5.98
CA VAL A 256 -2.42 31.61 5.46
C VAL A 256 -2.19 32.76 4.48
N PRO A 257 -1.14 33.60 4.63
CA PRO A 257 -0.80 34.58 3.61
C PRO A 257 -0.63 33.86 2.29
N GLN A 258 -1.49 34.16 1.31
CA GLN A 258 -1.31 33.63 -0.05
C GLN A 258 0.04 34.14 -0.56
N LEU A 259 1.06 33.28 -0.54
CA LEU A 259 2.29 33.54 -1.27
C LEU A 259 1.89 33.57 -2.75
N LEU A 260 1.71 34.80 -3.25
CA LEU A 260 1.61 35.13 -4.66
C LEU A 260 2.68 34.33 -5.39
N HIS A 261 2.25 33.43 -6.27
CA HIS A 261 3.11 32.85 -7.30
C HIS A 261 3.83 33.99 -8.02
N GLN A 262 5.14 34.10 -7.81
CA GLN A 262 6.08 34.75 -8.73
C GLN A 262 6.94 33.67 -9.36
#